data_AF-A0A517TIM2-F1
#
_entry.id   AF-A0A517TIM2-F1
#
_cell.length_a   1.000
_cell.length_b   1.000
_cell.length_c   1.000
_cell.angle_alpha   90.00
_cell.angle_beta   90.00
_cell.angle_gamma   90.00
#
_symmetry.space_group_name_H-M   'P 1'
#
loop_
_entity.id
_entity.type
_entity.pdbx_description
1 polymer ?
#
loop_
_entity_poly.entity_id
_entity_poly.type
_entity_poly.pdbx_seq_one_letter_code
_entity_poly.pdbx_strand_id
1 'polypeptide(L)'
;MPETQPSNAATSHDLPADLVQLAAAINELPAEHAQALAPLVDRVVESTGRRRRILSLVQDALGQLRLDMKYLMFDLEATRRERDEAQGRLEGFDGSDDLDIDPLDE
;
A
#
# COMPACT_ATOMS: atom_id res chain seq x y z
N MET A 1 18.54 -30.08 0.11
CA MET A 1 18.95 -29.60 -1.23
C MET A 1 18.54 -28.14 -1.33
N PRO A 2 19.44 -27.17 -1.44
CA PRO A 2 19.03 -25.79 -1.68
C PRO A 2 18.85 -25.59 -3.18
N GLU A 3 17.64 -25.22 -3.60
CA GLU A 3 17.37 -24.78 -4.98
C GLU A 3 18.03 -23.41 -5.21
N THR A 4 18.98 -23.39 -6.14
CA THR A 4 19.55 -22.17 -6.73
C THR A 4 18.44 -21.40 -7.46
N GLN A 5 18.06 -20.25 -6.90
CA GLN A 5 17.15 -19.29 -7.54
C GLN A 5 17.76 -18.77 -8.86
N PRO A 6 17.00 -18.72 -9.97
CA PRO A 6 17.52 -18.27 -11.24
C PRO A 6 17.84 -16.78 -11.18
N SER A 7 19.01 -16.43 -11.73
CA SER A 7 19.50 -15.07 -11.90
C SER A 7 18.41 -14.17 -12.50
N ASN A 8 18.00 -13.16 -11.72
CA ASN A 8 16.99 -12.17 -12.10
C ASN A 8 17.58 -11.20 -13.13
N ALA A 9 17.70 -11.68 -14.38
CA ALA A 9 17.91 -10.82 -15.54
C ALA A 9 16.70 -9.88 -15.62
N ALA A 10 16.93 -8.60 -15.34
CA ALA A 10 15.91 -7.57 -15.46
C ALA A 10 15.31 -7.62 -16.87
N THR A 11 14.07 -8.10 -16.98
CA THR A 11 13.31 -8.05 -18.23
C THR A 11 13.20 -6.59 -18.65
N SER A 12 13.51 -6.31 -19.92
CA SER A 12 13.65 -4.97 -20.52
C SER A 12 12.47 -4.02 -20.27
N HIS A 13 11.31 -4.53 -19.88
CA HIS A 13 10.11 -3.77 -19.56
C HIS A 13 10.15 -2.98 -18.23
N ASP A 14 11.13 -3.22 -17.36
CA ASP A 14 11.19 -2.61 -16.04
C ASP A 14 12.16 -1.43 -15.94
N LEU A 15 12.79 -1.07 -17.07
CA LEU A 15 13.78 0.00 -17.17
C LEU A 15 13.18 1.25 -17.80
N PRO A 16 13.55 2.46 -17.33
CA PRO A 16 13.19 3.71 -17.98
C PRO A 16 13.60 3.72 -19.46
N ALA A 17 12.75 4.28 -20.32
CA ALA A 17 12.99 4.37 -21.76
C ALA A 17 14.34 5.02 -22.08
N ASP A 18 14.76 6.02 -21.30
CA ASP A 18 16.02 6.73 -21.47
C ASP A 18 17.23 5.83 -21.20
N LEU A 19 17.14 4.90 -20.24
CA LEU A 19 18.22 3.95 -19.97
C LEU A 19 18.33 2.88 -21.07
N VAL A 20 17.20 2.48 -21.65
CA VAL A 20 17.19 1.57 -22.81
C VAL A 20 17.82 2.24 -24.02
N GLN A 21 17.47 3.50 -24.28
CA GLN A 21 18.07 4.30 -25.36
C GLN A 21 19.57 4.53 -25.12
N LEU A 22 19.98 4.82 -23.89
CA LEU A 22 21.39 4.98 -23.52
C LEU A 22 22.19 3.70 -23.75
N ALA A 23 21.66 2.54 -23.34
CA ALA A 23 22.31 1.26 -23.58
C ALA A 23 22.43 0.95 -25.08
N ALA A 24 21.39 1.25 -25.87
CA ALA A 24 21.42 1.09 -27.32
C ALA A 24 22.49 1.99 -27.96
N ALA A 25 22.55 3.28 -27.59
CA ALA A 25 23.53 4.23 -28.11
C ALA A 25 24.97 3.82 -27.77
N ILE A 26 25.21 3.22 -26.60
CA ILE A 26 26.54 2.74 -26.21
C ILE A 26 26.97 1.52 -27.02
N ASN A 27 26.03 0.67 -27.46
CA ASN A 27 26.32 -0.45 -28.34
C ASN A 27 26.65 -0.04 -29.78
N GLU A 28 26.31 1.19 -30.20
CA GLU A 28 26.69 1.74 -31.50
C GLU A 28 28.12 2.31 -31.51
N LEU A 29 28.76 2.44 -30.34
CA LEU A 29 30.13 2.94 -30.25
C LEU A 29 31.15 1.90 -30.74
N PRO A 30 32.33 2.35 -31.21
CA PRO A 30 33.46 1.46 -31.46
C PRO A 30 33.77 0.56 -30.25
N ALA A 31 34.15 -0.69 -30.52
CA ALA A 31 34.24 -1.75 -29.51
C ALA A 31 35.08 -1.38 -28.28
N GLU A 32 36.17 -0.62 -28.47
CA GLU A 32 37.05 -0.16 -27.38
C GLU A 32 36.31 0.75 -26.38
N HIS A 33 35.48 1.67 -26.88
CA HIS A 33 34.70 2.58 -26.04
C HIS A 33 33.49 1.89 -25.43
N ALA A 34 32.81 1.02 -26.19
CA ALA A 34 31.69 0.23 -25.70
C ALA A 34 32.12 -0.69 -24.54
N GLN A 35 33.26 -1.38 -24.67
CA GLN A 35 33.78 -2.25 -23.60
C GLN A 35 34.14 -1.49 -22.33
N ALA A 36 34.69 -0.28 -22.45
CA ALA A 36 35.01 0.54 -21.30
C ALA A 36 33.75 1.03 -20.55
N LEU A 37 32.66 1.30 -21.27
CA LEU A 37 31.42 1.84 -20.71
C LEU A 37 30.44 0.76 -20.25
N ALA A 38 30.44 -0.42 -20.86
CA ALA A 38 29.54 -1.53 -20.54
C ALA A 38 29.39 -1.79 -19.02
N PRO A 39 30.46 -1.98 -18.22
CA PRO A 39 30.31 -2.23 -16.79
C PRO A 39 29.77 -1.03 -15.99
N LEU A 40 29.88 0.19 -16.52
CA LEU A 40 29.26 1.37 -15.89
C LEU A 40 27.76 1.39 -16.14
N VAL A 41 27.36 1.11 -17.38
CA VAL A 41 25.95 1.03 -17.79
C VAL A 41 25.24 -0.07 -17.03
N ASP A 42 25.84 -1.26 -16.96
CA ASP A 42 25.26 -2.41 -16.26
C ASP A 42 24.96 -2.08 -14.79
N ARG A 43 25.90 -1.42 -14.09
CA ARG A 43 25.68 -0.96 -12.71
C ARG A 43 24.56 0.07 -12.58
N VAL A 44 24.44 1.00 -13.54
CA VAL A 44 23.35 1.99 -13.54
C VAL A 44 22.00 1.32 -13.79
N VAL A 45 21.92 0.40 -14.75
CA VAL A 45 20.73 -0.39 -15.07
C VAL A 45 20.30 -1.20 -13.85
N GLU A 46 21.21 -1.93 -13.23
CA GLU A 46 20.94 -2.74 -12.04
C GLU A 46 20.48 -1.87 -10.87
N SER A 47 21.21 -0.78 -10.56
CA SER A 47 20.85 0.12 -9.45
C SER A 47 19.50 0.80 -9.66
N THR A 48 19.13 1.09 -10.91
CA THR A 48 17.85 1.71 -11.25
C THR A 48 16.72 0.69 -11.13
N GLY A 49 16.91 -0.51 -11.65
CA GLY A 49 15.95 -1.61 -11.49
C GLY A 49 15.71 -1.93 -10.01
N ARG A 50 16.77 -2.03 -9.19
CA ARG A 50 16.66 -2.26 -7.74
C ARG A 50 15.87 -1.16 -7.05
N ARG A 51 16.15 0.12 -7.34
CA ARG A 51 15.42 1.26 -6.76
C ARG A 51 13.95 1.23 -7.11
N ARG A 52 13.60 0.91 -8.36
CA ARG A 52 12.21 0.82 -8.82
C ARG A 52 11.44 -0.30 -8.12
N ARG A 53 12.06 -1.47 -7.94
CA ARG A 53 11.48 -2.58 -7.17
C ARG A 53 11.21 -2.18 -5.72
N ILE A 54 12.16 -1.53 -5.06
CA ILE A 54 11.98 -1.03 -3.68
C ILE A 54 10.83 -0.03 -3.62
N LEU A 55 10.78 0.94 -4.54
CA LEU A 55 9.70 1.92 -4.58
C LEU A 55 8.34 1.27 -4.81
N SER A 56 8.26 0.26 -5.67
CA SER A 56 7.01 -0.47 -5.93
C SER A 56 6.54 -1.20 -4.67
N LEU A 57 7.43 -1.91 -3.97
CA LEU A 57 7.11 -2.57 -2.70
C LEU A 57 6.65 -1.57 -1.62
N VAL A 58 7.29 -0.40 -1.54
CA VAL A 58 6.89 0.66 -0.62
C VAL A 58 5.50 1.21 -0.99
N GLN A 59 5.23 1.41 -2.28
CA GLN A 59 3.92 1.87 -2.76
C GLN A 59 2.82 0.84 -2.44
N ASP A 60 3.09 -0.45 -2.65
CA ASP A 60 2.16 -1.52 -2.32
C ASP A 60 1.86 -1.57 -0.82
N ALA A 61 2.91 -1.50 0.02
CA ALA A 61 2.75 -1.48 1.48
C ALA A 61 1.99 -0.25 1.97
N LEU A 62 2.24 0.94 1.40
CA LEU A 62 1.47 2.15 1.71
C LEU A 62 0.01 2.04 1.24
N GLY A 63 -0.21 1.40 0.09
CA GLY A 63 -1.54 1.09 -0.42
C GLY A 63 -2.33 0.20 0.54
N GLN A 64 -1.69 -0.86 1.04
CA GLN A 64 -2.26 -1.75 2.04
C GLN A 64 -2.56 -1.01 3.35
N LEU A 65 -1.60 -0.26 3.90
CA LEU A 65 -1.81 0.51 5.12
C LEU A 65 -2.98 1.49 4.99
N ARG A 66 -3.10 2.16 3.85
CA ARG A 66 -4.22 3.07 3.58
C ARG A 66 -5.56 2.34 3.57
N LEU A 67 -5.60 1.10 3.09
CA LEU A 67 -6.81 0.28 3.13
C LEU A 67 -7.13 -0.14 4.57
N ASP A 68 -6.12 -0.57 5.33
CA ASP A 68 -6.28 -0.95 6.73
C ASP A 68 -6.81 0.21 7.58
N MET A 69 -6.32 1.44 7.32
CA MET A 69 -6.85 2.65 7.95
C MET A 69 -8.33 2.89 7.62
N LYS A 70 -8.77 2.61 6.39
CA LYS A 70 -10.19 2.73 6.02
C LYS A 70 -11.05 1.73 6.76
N TYR A 71 -10.59 0.49 6.91
CA TYR A 71 -11.31 -0.52 7.69
C TYR A 71 -11.40 -0.13 9.16
N LEU A 72 -10.30 0.35 9.76
CA LEU A 72 -10.32 0.79 11.15
C LEU A 72 -11.32 1.94 11.38
N MET A 73 -11.36 2.91 10.47
CA MET A 73 -12.31 4.02 10.55
C MET A 73 -13.76 3.53 10.42
N PHE A 74 -14.01 2.58 9.52
CA PHE A 74 -15.33 1.98 9.34
C PHE A 74 -15.79 1.21 10.60
N ASP A 75 -14.92 0.36 11.17
CA ASP A 75 -15.21 -0.38 12.40
C ASP A 75 -15.48 0.57 13.58
N LEU A 76 -14.73 1.68 13.65
CA LEU A 76 -14.93 2.71 14.66
C LEU A 76 -16.26 3.45 14.50
N GLU A 77 -16.70 3.72 13.28
CA GLU A 77 -18.02 4.30 13.01
C GLU A 77 -19.15 3.32 13.35
N ALA A 78 -19.00 2.04 13.00
CA ALA A 78 -19.96 0.99 13.37
C ALA A 78 -20.12 0.87 14.88
N THR A 79 -19.01 0.77 15.62
CA THR A 79 -19.03 0.65 17.09
C THR A 79 -19.58 1.90 17.78
N ARG A 80 -19.30 3.11 17.24
CA ARG A 80 -19.93 4.35 17.74
C ARG A 80 -21.43 4.34 17.55
N ARG A 81 -21.90 3.97 16.36
CA ARG A 81 -23.33 3.89 16.06
C ARG A 81 -24.04 2.89 16.97
N GLU A 82 -23.47 1.69 17.13
CA GLU A 82 -24.02 0.66 18.02
C GLU A 82 -24.10 1.13 19.48
N ARG A 83 -23.07 1.84 19.96
CA ARG A 83 -23.07 2.45 21.29
C ARG A 83 -24.17 3.50 21.40
N ASP A 84 -24.29 4.41 20.44
CA ASP A 84 -25.27 5.49 20.48
C ASP A 84 -26.71 4.92 20.44
N GLU A 85 -26.95 3.87 19.66
CA GLU A 85 -28.22 3.12 19.65
C GLU A 85 -28.50 2.38 20.98
N ALA A 86 -27.46 1.92 21.67
CA ALA A 86 -27.60 1.33 23.00
C ALA A 86 -27.92 2.39 24.07
N GLN A 87 -27.24 3.54 24.04
CA GLN A 87 -27.48 4.65 24.97
C GLN A 87 -28.89 5.22 24.81
N GLY A 88 -29.34 5.48 23.57
CA GLY A 88 -30.69 5.98 23.34
C GLY A 88 -31.79 5.02 23.81
N ARG A 89 -31.56 3.69 23.74
CA ARG A 89 -32.49 2.69 24.30
C ARG A 89 -32.54 2.71 25.82
N LEU A 90 -31.40 2.93 26.49
CA LEU A 90 -31.34 3.04 27.95
C LEU A 90 -32.01 4.32 28.44
N GLU A 91 -31.75 5.45 27.79
CA GLU A 91 -32.41 6.74 28.09
C GLU A 91 -33.93 6.66 27.85
N GLY A 92 -34.37 5.96 26.80
CA GLY A 92 -35.78 5.71 26.54
C GLY A 92 -36.44 4.76 27.55
N PHE A 93 -35.67 3.92 28.26
CA PHE A 93 -36.15 3.03 29.31
C PHE A 93 -36.32 3.78 30.65
N ASP A 94 -35.41 4.70 30.96
CA ASP A 94 -35.43 5.54 32.17
C ASP A 94 -36.52 6.62 32.13
N GLY A 95 -36.91 7.07 30.93
CA GLY A 95 -37.98 8.08 30.74
C GLY A 95 -39.41 7.55 30.74
N SER A 96 -39.64 6.23 30.85
CA SER A 96 -40.98 5.61 30.82
C SER A 96 -41.50 5.12 32.17
N ASP A 97 -40.74 5.29 33.27
CA ASP A 97 -41.13 4.82 34.61
C ASP A 97 -41.85 5.89 35.46
N ASP A 98 -42.11 7.09 34.95
CA ASP A 98 -42.57 8.24 35.77
C ASP A 98 -43.99 8.77 35.46
N LEU A 99 -44.83 8.03 34.74
CA LEU A 99 -46.23 8.42 34.49
C LEU A 99 -47.17 7.22 34.54
N ASP A 100 -47.45 6.71 35.74
CA ASP A 100 -48.72 6.05 36.09
C ASP A 100 -48.80 5.84 37.63
N ILE A 101 -48.76 6.93 38.41
CA ILE A 101 -49.41 6.92 39.73
C ILE A 101 -50.77 7.55 39.53
N ASP A 102 -51.75 6.68 39.26
CA ASP A 102 -53.17 6.98 39.32
C ASP A 102 -53.44 7.61 40.71
N PRO A 103 -53.98 8.83 40.79
CA PRO A 103 -54.38 9.38 42.08
C PRO A 103 -55.54 8.52 42.58
N LEU A 104 -55.26 7.70 43.61
CA LEU A 104 -56.27 6.87 44.27
C LEU A 104 -57.49 7.74 44.62
N ASP A 105 -58.60 7.47 43.94
CA ASP A 105 -59.94 7.87 44.37
C ASP A 105 -60.25 7.19 45.71
N GLU A 106 -60.29 7.97 46.80
CA GLU A 106 -61.34 8.07 47.85
C GLU A 106 -60.88 8.86 49.08
#